data_AF-A0A8K0K754-F1
#
_entry.id   AF-A0A8K0K754-F1
#
_cell.length_a   1.000
_cell.length_b   1.000
_cell.length_c   1.000
_cell.angle_alpha   90.00
_cell.angle_beta   90.00
_cell.angle_gamma   90.00
#
_symmetry.space_group_name_H-M   'P 1'
#
loop_
_entity.id
_entity.type
_entity.pdbx_description
1 polymer ?
#
loop_
_entity_poly.entity_id
_entity_poly.type
_entity_poly.pdbx_seq_one_letter_code
_entity_poly.pdbx_strand_id
1 'polypeptide(L)'
;SPSYDFDRDCIARALKVKTIEDCYIVDVFKDESNEGETLILCGSTKSECLRLLRLKDDALEPWACLQGNRQMVRCCWANQKDGLLVTGGEGGIISFWKKESIKLERDAIKEIHKIRVKKRSHLSVKPY
;
A
#
# COMPACT_ATOMS: atom_id res chain seq x y z
N SER A 1 5.19 -10.28 19.73
CA SER A 1 5.51 -10.54 18.31
C SER A 1 4.35 -10.07 17.46
N PRO A 2 4.56 -9.52 16.25
CA PRO A 2 3.46 -9.22 15.34
C PRO A 2 2.68 -10.51 15.00
N SER A 3 1.35 -10.40 14.84
CA SER A 3 0.48 -11.54 14.48
C SER A 3 0.78 -12.06 13.07
N TYR A 4 1.14 -11.15 12.16
CA TYR A 4 1.62 -11.43 10.81
C TYR A 4 2.42 -10.25 10.27
N ASP A 5 3.30 -10.53 9.31
CA ASP A 5 4.13 -9.54 8.64
C ASP A 5 4.01 -9.72 7.11
N PHE A 6 4.02 -8.62 6.38
CA PHE A 6 4.33 -8.61 4.95
C PHE A 6 5.74 -8.05 4.79
N ASP A 7 6.64 -8.85 4.23
CA ASP A 7 7.97 -8.36 3.89
C ASP A 7 7.94 -7.53 2.61
N ARG A 8 9.10 -6.93 2.28
CA ARG A 8 9.25 -6.09 1.09
C ARG A 8 8.97 -6.86 -0.20
N ASP A 9 9.26 -8.16 -0.27
CA ASP A 9 8.96 -8.98 -1.44
C ASP A 9 7.45 -9.10 -1.66
N CYS A 10 6.69 -9.38 -0.60
CA CYS A 10 5.24 -9.43 -0.65
C CYS A 10 4.65 -8.10 -1.15
N ILE A 11 5.14 -6.98 -0.62
CA ILE A 11 4.69 -5.65 -1.02
C ILE A 11 5.07 -5.35 -2.47
N ALA A 12 6.30 -5.65 -2.88
CA ALA A 12 6.78 -5.44 -4.23
C ALA A 12 5.96 -6.20 -5.28
N ARG A 13 5.63 -7.47 -4.99
CA ARG A 13 4.76 -8.30 -5.83
C ARG A 13 3.33 -7.75 -5.89
N ALA A 14 2.77 -7.30 -4.77
CA ALA A 14 1.44 -6.67 -4.74
C ALA A 14 1.43 -5.37 -5.57
N LEU A 15 2.51 -4.59 -5.50
CA LEU A 15 2.67 -3.36 -6.27
C LEU A 15 3.02 -3.61 -7.75
N LYS A 16 3.35 -4.83 -8.16
CA LYS A 16 3.86 -5.17 -9.50
C LYS A 16 5.09 -4.33 -9.90
N VAL A 17 5.98 -4.03 -8.95
CA VAL A 17 7.27 -3.39 -9.27
C VAL A 17 8.25 -4.43 -9.80
N LYS A 18 9.13 -4.02 -10.72
CA LYS A 18 10.14 -4.91 -11.32
C LYS A 18 11.29 -5.23 -10.36
N THR A 19 11.59 -4.29 -9.46
CA THR A 19 12.75 -4.32 -8.56
C THR A 19 12.25 -4.07 -7.14
N ILE A 20 12.60 -4.95 -6.22
CA ILE A 20 12.08 -4.94 -4.84
C ILE A 20 12.65 -3.74 -4.08
N GLU A 21 13.90 -3.38 -4.34
CA GLU A 21 14.64 -2.29 -3.71
C GLU A 21 14.04 -0.91 -4.01
N ASP A 22 13.33 -0.80 -5.13
CA ASP A 22 12.76 0.46 -5.60
C ASP A 22 11.42 0.79 -4.93
N CYS A 23 10.80 -0.13 -4.20
CA CYS A 23 9.55 0.14 -3.49
C CYS A 23 9.76 0.58 -2.04
N TYR A 24 8.88 1.45 -1.57
CA TYR A 24 8.86 1.90 -0.18
C TYR A 24 7.42 2.14 0.28
N ILE A 25 7.20 2.03 1.59
CA ILE A 25 5.93 2.33 2.24
C ILE A 25 5.99 3.78 2.71
N VAL A 26 4.90 4.52 2.49
CA VAL A 26 4.73 5.89 2.98
C VAL A 26 3.97 5.88 4.31
N ASP A 27 2.77 5.29 4.32
CA ASP A 27 1.87 5.33 5.47
C ASP A 27 0.77 4.27 5.36
N VAL A 28 0.04 4.07 6.46
CA VAL A 28 -1.10 3.15 6.58
C VAL A 28 -2.28 3.88 7.22
N PHE A 29 -3.45 3.82 6.58
CA PHE A 29 -4.65 4.50 7.07
C PHE A 29 -5.92 3.70 6.74
N LYS A 30 -6.99 3.96 7.49
CA LYS A 30 -8.30 3.35 7.21
C LYS A 30 -9.03 4.10 6.10
N ASP A 31 -9.75 3.35 5.29
CA ASP A 31 -10.77 3.87 4.38
C ASP A 31 -12.14 3.83 5.08
N GLU A 32 -12.58 4.98 5.59
CA GLU A 32 -13.88 5.10 6.24
C GLU A 32 -15.06 4.92 5.27
N SER A 33 -14.81 4.98 3.95
CA SER A 33 -15.84 4.83 2.92
C SER A 33 -16.09 3.39 2.48
N ASN A 34 -15.16 2.47 2.75
CA ASN A 34 -15.25 1.05 2.40
C ASN A 34 -15.11 0.16 3.63
N GLU A 35 -16.13 0.13 4.49
CA GLU A 35 -16.20 -0.76 5.67
C GLU A 35 -15.02 -0.64 6.66
N GLY A 36 -14.23 0.44 6.59
CA GLY A 36 -13.03 0.59 7.42
C GLY A 36 -11.86 -0.27 6.99
N GLU A 37 -11.82 -0.73 5.73
CA GLU A 37 -10.69 -1.48 5.14
C GLU A 37 -9.37 -0.70 5.32
N THR A 38 -8.27 -1.42 5.52
CA THR A 38 -6.95 -0.78 5.70
C THR A 38 -6.29 -0.56 4.35
N LEU A 39 -5.87 0.68 4.09
CA LEU A 39 -5.11 1.09 2.92
C LEU A 39 -3.67 1.37 3.29
N ILE A 40 -2.75 1.02 2.38
CA ILE A 40 -1.32 1.22 2.53
C ILE A 40 -0.85 2.03 1.32
N LEU A 41 -0.34 3.23 1.56
CA LEU A 41 0.25 4.06 0.53
C LEU A 41 1.71 3.66 0.33
N CYS A 42 2.04 3.30 -0.90
CA CYS A 42 3.39 2.93 -1.31
C CYS A 42 3.86 3.83 -2.45
N GLY A 43 5.16 3.99 -2.57
CA GLY A 43 5.80 4.63 -3.72
C GLY A 43 6.87 3.75 -4.34
N SER A 44 7.39 4.21 -5.47
CA SER A 44 8.62 3.66 -6.04
C SER A 44 9.56 4.74 -6.53
N THR A 45 10.86 4.55 -6.31
CA THR A 45 11.96 5.42 -6.75
C THR A 45 12.08 5.50 -8.28
N LYS A 46 11.44 4.60 -9.02
CA LYS A 46 11.52 4.51 -10.49
C LYS A 46 10.22 4.83 -11.22
N SER A 47 9.14 5.11 -10.48
CA SER A 47 7.84 5.40 -11.08
C SER A 47 7.35 6.78 -10.67
N GLU A 48 6.77 7.51 -11.61
CA GLU A 48 6.08 8.77 -11.33
C GLU A 48 4.65 8.56 -10.78
N CYS A 49 4.46 7.53 -9.96
CA CYS A 49 3.18 7.25 -9.33
C CYS A 49 3.33 6.75 -7.90
N LEU A 50 2.29 7.02 -7.10
CA LEU A 50 2.05 6.32 -5.84
C LEU A 50 0.98 5.26 -6.08
N ARG A 51 1.00 4.22 -5.24
CA ARG A 51 0.06 3.11 -5.32
C ARG A 51 -0.54 2.86 -3.95
N LEU A 52 -1.83 2.55 -3.92
CA LEU A 52 -2.53 2.08 -2.75
C LEU A 52 -2.65 0.56 -2.84
N LEU A 53 -2.29 -0.12 -1.77
CA LEU A 53 -2.68 -1.49 -1.51
C LEU A 53 -3.83 -1.50 -0.52
N ARG A 54 -4.72 -2.48 -0.65
CA ARG A 54 -5.77 -2.78 0.32
C ARG A 54 -5.40 -4.07 1.06
N LEU A 55 -5.56 -4.05 2.38
CA LEU A 55 -5.54 -5.25 3.21
C LEU A 55 -6.97 -5.79 3.39
N LYS A 56 -7.23 -6.98 2.86
CA LYS A 56 -8.51 -7.68 2.96
C LYS A 56 -8.26 -9.17 3.16
N ASP A 57 -8.93 -9.79 4.13
CA ASP A 57 -8.81 -11.24 4.43
C ASP A 57 -7.36 -11.74 4.55
N ASP A 58 -6.52 -11.03 5.32
CA ASP A 58 -5.08 -11.30 5.47
C ASP A 58 -4.30 -11.33 4.13
N ALA A 59 -4.77 -10.59 3.12
CA ALA A 59 -4.12 -10.45 1.84
C ALA A 59 -3.93 -9.00 1.41
N LEU A 60 -2.79 -8.71 0.78
CA LEU A 60 -2.56 -7.44 0.09
C LEU A 60 -3.04 -7.52 -1.36
N GLU A 61 -3.85 -6.54 -1.74
CA GLU A 61 -4.41 -6.40 -3.08
C GLU A 61 -4.07 -5.00 -3.64
N PRO A 62 -3.72 -4.88 -4.93
CA PRO A 62 -3.66 -3.57 -5.58
C PRO A 62 -5.03 -2.89 -5.50
N TRP A 63 -5.05 -1.61 -5.14
CA TRP A 63 -6.31 -0.86 -4.99
C TRP A 63 -6.41 0.33 -5.94
N ALA A 64 -5.40 1.19 -5.96
CA ALA A 64 -5.45 2.38 -6.79
C ALA A 64 -4.06 2.91 -7.12
N CYS A 65 -4.00 3.79 -8.12
CA CYS A 65 -2.78 4.45 -8.54
C CYS A 65 -2.98 5.96 -8.69
N LEU A 66 -2.02 6.71 -8.14
CA LEU A 66 -1.97 8.17 -8.11
C LEU A 66 -0.83 8.61 -9.02
N GLN A 67 -1.17 9.02 -10.24
CA GLN A 67 -0.22 9.32 -11.31
C GLN A 67 0.31 10.76 -11.19
N GLY A 68 1.56 10.98 -11.58
CA GLY A 68 2.18 12.31 -11.61
C GLY A 68 2.94 12.69 -10.34
N ASN A 69 3.25 11.73 -9.46
CA ASN A 69 4.15 11.96 -8.34
C ASN A 69 5.58 12.15 -8.86
N ARG A 70 6.28 13.20 -8.42
CA ARG A 70 7.61 13.57 -8.93
C ARG A 70 8.71 13.56 -7.87
N GLN A 71 8.45 12.95 -6.72
CA GLN A 71 9.37 12.94 -5.59
C GLN A 71 9.28 11.65 -4.77
N MET A 72 10.28 11.40 -3.95
CA MET A 72 10.17 10.42 -2.88
C MET A 72 9.31 10.98 -1.76
N VAL A 73 8.10 10.44 -1.61
CA VAL A 73 7.17 10.80 -0.54
C VAL A 73 7.62 10.17 0.78
N ARG A 74 7.65 10.96 1.85
CA ARG A 74 8.09 10.54 3.20
C ARG A 74 6.95 10.46 4.21
N CYS A 75 5.87 11.19 3.97
CA CYS A 75 4.68 11.15 4.81
C CYS A 75 3.43 11.52 4.01
N CYS A 76 2.27 11.19 4.57
CA CYS A 76 1.01 11.65 4.04
C CYS A 76 0.02 11.98 5.16
N TRP A 77 -1.09 12.59 4.77
CA TRP A 77 -2.25 12.77 5.62
C TRP A 77 -3.50 12.53 4.78
N ALA A 78 -4.37 11.63 5.24
CA ALA A 78 -5.61 11.29 4.56
C ALA A 78 -6.80 11.87 5.33
N ASN A 79 -7.61 12.67 4.65
CA ASN A 79 -8.90 13.16 5.11
C ASN A 79 -10.01 12.47 4.31
N GLN A 80 -10.59 11.43 4.92
CA GLN A 80 -11.59 10.59 4.27
C GLN A 80 -12.91 11.34 4.05
N LYS A 81 -13.29 12.23 4.98
CA LYS A 81 -14.51 13.03 4.89
C LYS A 81 -14.56 13.87 3.61
N ASP A 82 -13.43 14.48 3.26
CA ASP A 82 -13.31 15.35 2.08
C ASP A 82 -12.70 14.63 0.87
N GLY A 83 -12.43 13.33 0.97
CA GLY A 83 -11.82 12.53 -0.09
C GLY A 83 -10.45 13.07 -0.53
N LEU A 84 -9.67 13.59 0.42
CA LEU A 84 -8.41 14.29 0.16
C LEU A 84 -7.23 13.53 0.78
N LEU A 85 -6.21 13.23 -0.03
CA LEU A 85 -4.91 12.77 0.44
C LEU A 85 -3.88 13.86 0.18
N VAL A 86 -3.06 14.17 1.17
CA VAL A 86 -1.95 15.13 1.07
C VAL A 86 -0.65 14.37 1.27
N THR A 87 0.34 14.58 0.40
CA THR A 87 1.65 13.92 0.48
C THR A 87 2.78 14.93 0.50
N GLY A 88 3.80 14.70 1.33
CA GLY A 88 5.02 15.50 1.42
C GLY A 88 6.28 14.62 1.30
N GLY A 89 7.37 15.16 0.75
CA GLY A 89 8.55 14.37 0.41
C GLY A 89 9.84 15.16 0.22
N GLU A 90 10.88 14.45 -0.23
CA GLU A 90 12.25 14.97 -0.35
C GLU A 90 12.42 16.07 -1.39
N GLY A 91 11.48 16.19 -2.33
CA GLY A 91 11.50 17.26 -3.34
C GLY A 91 11.02 18.61 -2.80
N GLY A 92 10.61 18.69 -1.54
CA GLY A 92 9.99 19.90 -0.98
C GLY A 92 8.62 20.19 -1.61
N ILE A 93 7.96 19.19 -2.20
CA ILE A 93 6.67 19.33 -2.87
C ILE A 93 5.57 18.84 -1.91
N ILE A 94 4.48 19.59 -1.81
CA ILE A 94 3.23 19.13 -1.18
C ILE A 94 2.22 18.89 -2.29
N SER A 95 1.73 17.65 -2.41
CA SER A 95 0.75 17.27 -3.43
C SER A 95 -0.60 16.96 -2.78
N PHE A 96 -1.67 17.45 -3.41
CA PHE A 96 -3.05 17.22 -3.01
C PHE A 96 -3.72 16.30 -4.02
N TRP A 97 -4.26 15.20 -3.53
CA TRP A 97 -4.89 14.15 -4.32
C TRP A 97 -6.36 14.09 -3.94
N LYS A 98 -7.24 14.48 -4.86
CA LYS A 98 -8.69 14.34 -4.68
C LYS A 98 -9.16 12.99 -5.21
N LYS A 99 -10.27 12.47 -4.68
CA LYS A 99 -10.85 11.19 -5.10
C LYS A 99 -10.99 11.03 -6.62
N GLU A 100 -11.31 12.11 -7.34
CA GLU A 100 -11.47 12.08 -8.80
C GLU A 100 -10.15 11.88 -9.56
N SER A 101 -9.02 12.20 -8.94
CA SER A 101 -7.67 12.00 -9.50
C SER A 101 -7.11 10.60 -9.26
N ILE A 102 -7.74 9.82 -8.37
CA ILE A 102 -7.30 8.49 -7.99
C ILE A 102 -7.87 7.48 -8.99
N LYS A 103 -6.99 6.80 -9.71
CA LYS A 103 -7.39 5.74 -10.65
C LYS A 103 -7.47 4.41 -9.90
N LEU A 104 -8.69 3.92 -9.68
CA LEU A 104 -8.91 2.59 -9.11
C LEU A 104 -8.34 1.52 -10.03
N GLU A 105 -7.61 0.55 -9.47
CA GLU A 105 -7.31 -0.69 -10.17
C GLU A 105 -8.61 -1.53 -10.18
N ARG A 106 -9.45 -1.35 -11.20
CA ARG A 106 -10.69 -2.14 -11.36
C ARG A 106 -10.37 -3.63 -11.52
N ASP A 107 -11.31 -4.47 -11.06
CA ASP A 107 -11.33 -5.94 -10.97
C ASP A 107 -11.05 -6.74 -12.27
N ALA A 108 -9.97 -6.44 -13.00
CA ALA A 108 -9.44 -7.35 -14.03
C ALA A 108 -8.64 -8.52 -13.42
N ILE A 109 -8.72 -8.74 -12.10
CA ILE A 109 -7.76 -9.52 -11.34
C ILE A 109 -8.47 -10.66 -10.61
N LYS A 110 -8.52 -11.83 -11.29
CA LYS A 110 -8.83 -13.14 -10.70
C LYS A 110 -7.95 -13.41 -9.46
N GLU A 111 -8.38 -14.30 -8.57
CA GLU A 111 -7.71 -14.81 -7.33
C GLU A 111 -6.18 -14.93 -7.36
N ILE A 112 -5.58 -15.06 -8.55
CA ILE A 112 -4.16 -15.24 -8.86
C ILE A 112 -3.23 -14.19 -8.21
N HIS A 113 -3.71 -12.98 -7.84
CA HIS A 113 -2.83 -11.90 -7.36
C HIS A 113 -3.00 -11.52 -5.89
N LYS A 114 -3.88 -12.19 -5.13
CA LYS A 114 -3.96 -11.96 -3.69
C LYS A 114 -2.71 -12.49 -3.01
N ILE A 115 -1.91 -11.61 -2.44
CA ILE A 115 -0.74 -12.04 -1.66
C ILE A 115 -1.19 -12.27 -0.23
N ARG A 116 -1.43 -13.54 0.09
CA ARG A 116 -1.80 -13.98 1.44
C ARG A 116 -0.58 -14.05 2.35
N VAL A 117 -0.78 -13.71 3.62
CA VAL A 117 0.19 -13.97 4.68
C VAL A 117 0.48 -15.47 4.80
N LYS A 118 1.76 -15.83 4.96
CA LYS A 118 2.14 -17.15 5.52
C LYS A 118 2.12 -17.07 7.05
N LYS A 119 1.15 -17.73 7.70
CA LYS A 119 1.12 -17.82 9.17
C LYS A 119 2.42 -18.45 9.69
N ARG A 120 3.06 -17.84 10.68
CA ARG A 120 4.16 -18.49 11.42
C ARG A 120 3.57 -19.70 12.16
N SER A 121 4.05 -20.90 11.85
CA SER A 121 3.77 -22.07 12.67
C SER A 121 4.41 -21.85 14.04
N HIS A 122 3.62 -21.93 15.11
CA HIS A 122 4.16 -22.08 16.46
C HIS A 122 4.97 -23.39 16.49
N LEU A 123 6.29 -23.30 16.35
CA LEU A 123 7.17 -24.38 16.77
C LEU A 123 6.99 -24.50 18.28
N SER A 124 6.29 -25.54 18.71
CA SER A 124 6.28 -26.01 20.09
C SER A 124 7.74 -26.20 20.50
N VAL A 125 8.24 -25.29 21.33
CA VAL A 125 9.50 -25.48 22.02
C VAL A 125 9.24 -26.65 22.97
N LYS A 126 9.83 -27.81 22.67
CA LYS A 126 9.81 -28.94 23.61
C LYS A 126 10.58 -28.51 24.86
N PRO A 127 9.99 -28.57 26.07
CA PRO A 127 10.73 -28.32 27.29
C PRO A 127 11.80 -29.42 27.46
N TYR A 128 13.01 -28.98 27.84
CA TYR A 128 14.07 -29.84 28.34
C TYR A 128 13.80 -30.22 29.79
#